data_AF-A0A838UIY5-F1
#
_entry.id   AF-A0A838UIY5-F1
#
_cell.length_a   1.000
_cell.length_b   1.000
_cell.length_c   1.000
_cell.angle_alpha   90.00
_cell.angle_beta   90.00
_cell.angle_gamma   90.00
#
_symmetry.space_group_name_H-M   'P 1'
#
loop_
_entity.id
_entity.type
_entity.pdbx_description
1 polymer ?
#
loop_
_entity_poly.entity_id
_entity_poly.type
_entity_poly.pdbx_seq_one_letter_code
_entity_poly.pdbx_strand_id
1 'polypeptide(L)'
;MLPGDGVGPEVALAARRVIEAVGLTFGQAFTFEEQAIGGAAIDAVGDPLPPATVAACLAADAVFLGAVGGPKWDGGSRRPEEGLLGIRQALGLFANLRPVRVDAAIADRSPLKRGVVEGVDLLIVRELTGGLYFGKKTRSADAASDLCVYTVREVERIARVAFAAARRRRGKVASIDKANVMETSRLWRETVTRVGASEFPEVALEHGLVDSAAMRLVLAPRSYDVILTENLFGDILSDEASVLTGSIGLLGSASLGEGRPGLFEPIHGSAPDIAGKDLANPIGAIAACAMLLRDGLKLDEEARAVEAAIARFLRAGEFTADMGGNLPGSAAADRIVGAIAG
;
A
#
# COMPACT_ATOMS: atom_id res chain seq x y z
N MET A 1 -14.13 -0.21 9.07
CA MET A 1 -12.80 -0.74 9.42
C MET A 1 -12.83 -2.25 9.25
N LEU A 2 -11.75 -2.81 8.71
CA LEU A 2 -11.58 -4.25 8.45
C LEU A 2 -10.33 -4.72 9.20
N PRO A 3 -10.42 -5.06 10.50
CA PRO A 3 -9.24 -5.42 11.29
C PRO A 3 -8.49 -6.63 10.73
N GLY A 4 -9.23 -7.65 10.29
CA GLY A 4 -8.69 -8.85 9.65
C GLY A 4 -7.93 -9.77 10.62
N ASP A 5 -6.77 -10.27 10.21
CA ASP A 5 -6.07 -11.41 10.79
C ASP A 5 -4.74 -11.03 11.49
N GLY A 6 -4.27 -11.88 12.39
CA GLY A 6 -2.95 -11.75 13.03
C GLY A 6 -2.79 -10.44 13.83
N VAL A 7 -1.79 -9.61 13.49
CA VAL A 7 -1.58 -8.29 14.09
C VAL A 7 -2.58 -7.23 13.61
N GLY A 8 -3.40 -7.55 12.60
CA GLY A 8 -4.39 -6.66 12.01
C GLY A 8 -5.26 -5.92 13.04
N PRO A 9 -5.86 -6.61 14.03
CA PRO A 9 -6.59 -5.97 15.13
C PRO A 9 -5.76 -5.00 15.99
N GLU A 10 -4.50 -5.31 16.29
CA GLU A 10 -3.62 -4.43 17.08
C GLU A 10 -3.34 -3.12 16.32
N VAL A 11 -2.99 -3.22 15.03
CA VAL A 11 -2.69 -2.03 14.22
C VAL A 11 -3.95 -1.27 13.80
N ALA A 12 -5.09 -1.94 13.66
CA ALA A 12 -6.39 -1.29 13.45
C ALA A 12 -6.82 -0.48 14.68
N LEU A 13 -6.55 -0.97 15.88
CA LEU A 13 -6.78 -0.19 17.10
C LEU A 13 -5.89 1.07 17.13
N ALA A 14 -4.61 0.96 16.78
CA ALA A 14 -3.73 2.11 16.67
C ALA A 14 -4.23 3.14 15.64
N ALA A 15 -4.67 2.66 14.46
CA ALA A 15 -5.26 3.48 13.41
C ALA A 15 -6.52 4.23 13.89
N ARG A 16 -7.43 3.53 14.56
CA ARG A 16 -8.65 4.12 15.13
C ARG A 16 -8.32 5.25 16.10
N ARG A 17 -7.38 5.03 17.02
CA ARG A 17 -6.97 6.02 18.03
C ARG A 17 -6.36 7.27 17.40
N VAL A 18 -5.62 7.12 16.30
CA VAL A 18 -5.10 8.26 15.53
C VAL A 18 -6.24 9.07 14.91
N ILE A 19 -7.21 8.42 14.27
CA ILE A 19 -8.35 9.12 13.65
C ILE A 19 -9.22 9.81 14.73
N GLU A 20 -9.43 9.16 15.87
CA GLU A 20 -10.14 9.77 17.02
C GLU A 20 -9.39 11.01 17.55
N ALA A 21 -8.06 10.94 17.69
CA ALA A 21 -7.25 12.07 18.13
C ALA A 21 -7.28 13.23 17.13
N VAL A 22 -7.21 12.94 15.83
CA VAL A 22 -7.43 13.94 14.77
C VAL A 22 -8.83 14.57 14.91
N GLY A 23 -9.86 13.77 15.15
CA GLY A 23 -11.23 14.26 15.35
C GLY A 23 -11.33 15.26 16.50
N LEU A 24 -10.69 14.94 17.63
CA LEU A 24 -10.65 15.83 18.80
C LEU A 24 -9.86 17.12 18.52
N THR A 25 -8.69 17.03 17.87
CA THR A 25 -7.83 18.19 17.62
C THR A 25 -8.42 19.15 16.58
N PHE A 26 -9.03 18.63 15.52
CA PHE A 26 -9.50 19.42 14.38
C PHE A 26 -11.02 19.64 14.37
N GLY A 27 -11.75 19.10 15.35
CA GLY A 27 -13.21 19.24 15.45
C GLY A 27 -13.97 18.43 14.40
N GLN A 28 -13.39 17.31 13.94
CA GLN A 28 -14.03 16.39 12.99
C GLN A 28 -14.79 15.28 13.74
N ALA A 29 -15.95 14.88 13.22
CA ALA A 29 -16.71 13.76 13.74
C ALA A 29 -16.53 12.53 12.85
N PHE A 30 -16.07 11.42 13.43
CA PHE A 30 -15.90 10.16 12.73
C PHE A 30 -16.79 9.08 13.36
N THR A 31 -17.40 8.25 12.52
CA THR A 31 -18.12 7.04 12.92
C THR A 31 -17.39 5.82 12.38
N PHE A 32 -17.26 4.79 13.21
CA PHE A 32 -16.56 3.56 12.84
C PHE A 32 -17.53 2.39 12.86
N GLU A 33 -17.54 1.61 11.79
CA GLU A 33 -18.21 0.33 11.70
C GLU A 33 -17.15 -0.75 11.41
N GLU A 34 -17.08 -1.79 12.25
CA GLU A 34 -16.16 -2.90 12.06
C GLU A 34 -16.84 -4.04 11.32
N GLN A 35 -16.15 -4.60 10.33
CA GLN A 35 -16.65 -5.70 9.49
C GLN A 35 -15.57 -6.78 9.35
N ALA A 36 -16.02 -8.03 9.18
CA ALA A 36 -15.14 -9.19 9.06
C ALA A 36 -14.58 -9.31 7.64
N ILE A 37 -13.29 -9.65 7.53
CA ILE A 37 -12.63 -10.00 6.27
C ILE A 37 -11.56 -11.07 6.54
N GLY A 38 -11.12 -11.78 5.51
CA GLY A 38 -9.99 -12.69 5.59
C GLY A 38 -10.28 -13.95 6.39
N GLY A 39 -9.27 -14.44 7.11
CA GLY A 39 -9.36 -15.63 7.95
C GLY A 39 -10.42 -15.52 9.05
N ALA A 40 -10.53 -14.34 9.68
CA ALA A 40 -11.55 -14.05 10.66
C ALA A 40 -12.98 -14.20 10.11
N ALA A 41 -13.20 -13.81 8.84
CA ALA A 41 -14.48 -14.02 8.18
C ALA A 41 -14.73 -15.47 7.77
N ILE A 42 -13.68 -16.18 7.32
CA ILE A 42 -13.74 -17.64 7.06
C ILE A 42 -14.18 -18.37 8.33
N ASP A 43 -13.55 -18.06 9.47
CA ASP A 43 -13.85 -18.71 10.74
C ASP A 43 -15.29 -18.42 11.21
N ALA A 44 -15.79 -17.21 10.96
CA ALA A 44 -17.11 -16.80 11.41
C ALA A 44 -18.25 -17.33 10.52
N VAL A 45 -18.09 -17.29 9.19
CA VAL A 45 -19.19 -17.54 8.23
C VAL A 45 -18.78 -18.36 7.01
N GLY A 46 -17.54 -18.85 6.95
CA GLY A 46 -17.05 -19.70 5.85
C GLY A 46 -16.69 -18.94 4.57
N ASP A 47 -16.70 -17.62 4.59
CA ASP A 47 -16.41 -16.76 3.43
C ASP A 47 -15.37 -15.68 3.80
N PRO A 48 -14.22 -15.58 3.09
CA PRO A 48 -13.23 -14.53 3.36
C PRO A 48 -13.73 -13.11 3.05
N LEU A 49 -14.84 -12.96 2.31
CA LEU A 49 -15.45 -11.66 2.05
C LEU A 49 -16.98 -11.74 2.05
N PRO A 50 -17.60 -11.68 3.23
CA PRO A 50 -19.05 -11.75 3.35
C PRO A 50 -19.73 -10.60 2.57
N PRO A 51 -20.90 -10.83 1.95
CA PRO A 51 -21.63 -9.78 1.24
C PRO A 51 -21.97 -8.55 2.10
N ALA A 52 -22.20 -8.75 3.40
CA ALA A 52 -22.44 -7.67 4.36
C ALA A 52 -21.22 -6.74 4.49
N THR A 53 -20.00 -7.29 4.49
CA THR A 53 -18.75 -6.52 4.50
C THR A 53 -18.64 -5.65 3.25
N VAL A 54 -18.97 -6.20 2.07
CA VAL A 54 -18.96 -5.44 0.81
C VAL A 54 -19.96 -4.29 0.86
N ALA A 55 -21.19 -4.56 1.32
CA ALA A 55 -22.23 -3.54 1.42
C ALA A 55 -21.84 -2.39 2.37
N ALA A 56 -21.30 -2.72 3.54
CA ALA A 56 -20.81 -1.73 4.50
C ALA A 56 -19.65 -0.90 3.94
N CYS A 57 -18.69 -1.53 3.25
CA CYS A 57 -17.60 -0.83 2.60
C CYS A 57 -18.10 0.13 1.51
N LEU A 58 -19.03 -0.29 0.65
CA LEU A 58 -19.61 0.57 -0.39
C LEU A 58 -20.39 1.77 0.18
N ALA A 59 -20.95 1.64 1.38
CA ALA A 59 -21.67 2.71 2.07
C ALA A 59 -20.73 3.68 2.82
N ALA A 60 -19.47 3.31 3.05
CA ALA A 60 -18.51 4.11 3.79
C ALA A 60 -17.86 5.21 2.94
N ASP A 61 -17.34 6.24 3.59
CA ASP A 61 -16.53 7.28 2.94
C ASP A 61 -15.10 6.81 2.65
N ALA A 62 -14.55 5.95 3.51
CA ALA A 62 -13.25 5.34 3.37
C ALA A 62 -13.18 4.00 4.12
N VAL A 63 -12.32 3.11 3.66
CA VAL A 63 -12.11 1.79 4.26
C VAL A 63 -10.69 1.70 4.79
N PHE A 64 -10.53 1.46 6.09
CA PHE A 64 -9.25 1.04 6.67
C PHE A 64 -9.21 -0.49 6.76
N LEU A 65 -8.13 -1.11 6.32
CA LEU A 65 -7.86 -2.54 6.46
C LEU A 65 -6.58 -2.77 7.26
N GLY A 66 -6.63 -3.70 8.22
CA GLY A 66 -5.49 -4.06 9.06
C GLY A 66 -4.52 -4.99 8.33
N ALA A 67 -4.77 -6.30 8.39
CA ALA A 67 -4.02 -7.29 7.62
C ALA A 67 -4.90 -8.51 7.34
N VAL A 68 -4.56 -9.31 6.33
CA VAL A 68 -5.23 -10.60 6.06
C VAL A 68 -4.19 -11.70 5.87
N GLY A 69 -4.58 -12.95 6.13
CA GLY A 69 -3.76 -14.13 5.89
C GLY A 69 -3.25 -14.81 7.15
N GLY A 70 -2.84 -16.07 7.01
CA GLY A 70 -2.19 -16.82 8.08
C GLY A 70 -2.13 -18.34 7.83
N PRO A 71 -1.17 -19.05 8.46
CA PRO A 71 -0.90 -20.47 8.20
C PRO A 71 -2.12 -21.41 8.37
N LYS A 72 -3.09 -21.00 9.19
CA LYS A 72 -4.32 -21.76 9.42
C LYS A 72 -5.12 -22.02 8.13
N TRP A 73 -5.04 -21.13 7.14
CA TRP A 73 -5.90 -21.16 5.96
C TRP A 73 -5.17 -21.52 4.65
N ASP A 74 -3.85 -21.72 4.66
CA ASP A 74 -3.03 -21.97 3.44
C ASP A 74 -3.47 -23.18 2.62
N GLY A 75 -3.95 -24.24 3.29
CA GLY A 75 -4.43 -25.47 2.66
C GLY A 75 -5.94 -25.49 2.35
N GLY A 76 -6.66 -24.41 2.69
CA GLY A 76 -8.11 -24.33 2.55
C GLY A 76 -8.57 -24.14 1.09
N SER A 77 -9.84 -24.50 0.84
CA SER A 77 -10.52 -24.21 -0.44
C SER A 77 -10.84 -22.73 -0.63
N ARG A 78 -10.85 -21.96 0.45
CA ARG A 78 -11.02 -20.50 0.48
C ARG A 78 -9.84 -19.92 1.24
N ARG A 79 -9.20 -18.91 0.64
CA ARG A 79 -8.05 -18.23 1.24
C ARG A 79 -8.38 -16.80 1.66
N PRO A 80 -7.78 -16.27 2.74
CA PRO A 80 -7.95 -14.88 3.16
C PRO A 80 -7.65 -13.87 2.04
N GLU A 81 -6.64 -14.14 1.21
CA GLU A 81 -6.21 -13.27 0.11
C GLU A 81 -7.29 -13.13 -0.98
N GLU A 82 -8.18 -14.12 -1.14
CA GLU A 82 -9.34 -14.02 -2.03
C GLU A 82 -10.27 -12.89 -1.56
N GLY A 83 -10.38 -12.66 -0.25
CA GLY A 83 -11.18 -11.56 0.28
C GLY A 83 -10.57 -10.19 -0.01
N LEU A 84 -9.25 -10.05 0.07
CA LEU A 84 -8.54 -8.81 -0.26
C LEU A 84 -8.67 -8.46 -1.76
N LEU A 85 -8.46 -9.44 -2.63
CA LEU A 85 -8.65 -9.24 -4.08
C LEU A 85 -10.12 -8.93 -4.40
N GLY A 86 -11.06 -9.65 -3.77
CA GLY A 86 -12.49 -9.46 -3.93
C GLY A 86 -12.96 -8.07 -3.52
N ILE A 87 -12.50 -7.53 -2.39
CA ILE A 87 -12.93 -6.20 -1.92
C ILE A 87 -12.39 -5.09 -2.82
N ARG A 88 -11.13 -5.21 -3.29
CA ARG A 88 -10.55 -4.27 -4.26
C ARG A 88 -11.34 -4.23 -5.56
N GLN A 89 -11.76 -5.41 -6.06
CA GLN A 89 -12.60 -5.50 -7.24
C GLN A 89 -14.00 -4.92 -7.00
N ALA A 90 -14.64 -5.27 -5.89
CA ALA A 90 -15.99 -4.80 -5.55
C ALA A 90 -16.06 -3.27 -5.40
N LEU A 91 -14.99 -2.65 -4.90
CA LEU A 91 -14.86 -1.20 -4.76
C LEU A 91 -14.27 -0.51 -6.00
N GLY A 92 -13.88 -1.25 -7.04
CA GLY A 92 -13.31 -0.69 -8.27
C GLY A 92 -11.93 -0.03 -8.08
N LEU A 93 -11.13 -0.49 -7.11
CA LEU A 93 -9.86 0.12 -6.70
C LEU A 93 -8.69 -0.38 -7.57
N PHE A 94 -8.45 0.29 -8.68
CA PHE A 94 -7.48 -0.14 -9.69
C PHE A 94 -6.06 0.40 -9.48
N ALA A 95 -5.85 1.41 -8.63
CA ALA A 95 -4.56 2.05 -8.44
C ALA A 95 -4.08 1.92 -6.99
N ASN A 96 -2.95 1.25 -6.77
CA ASN A 96 -2.28 1.27 -5.47
C ASN A 96 -1.11 2.24 -5.48
N LEU A 97 -1.07 3.09 -4.46
CA LEU A 97 -0.06 4.09 -4.22
C LEU A 97 0.73 3.68 -2.98
N ARG A 98 2.04 3.46 -3.15
CA ARG A 98 2.99 3.10 -2.08
C ARG A 98 4.13 4.11 -2.05
N PRO A 99 4.07 5.15 -1.20
CA PRO A 99 5.19 6.06 -1.02
C PRO A 99 6.32 5.38 -0.23
N VAL A 100 7.57 5.61 -0.64
CA VAL A 100 8.77 5.13 0.05
C VAL A 100 9.68 6.32 0.30
N ARG A 101 9.88 6.64 1.58
CA ARG A 101 10.72 7.76 2.01
C ARG A 101 11.75 7.29 3.04
N VAL A 102 13.00 7.71 2.85
CA VAL A 102 14.10 7.41 3.76
C VAL A 102 14.75 8.72 4.21
N ASP A 103 14.31 9.19 5.38
CA ASP A 103 14.88 10.37 6.00
C ASP A 103 16.18 10.03 6.77
N ALA A 104 16.99 11.04 7.06
CA ALA A 104 18.26 10.93 7.76
C ALA A 104 18.19 10.16 9.10
N ALA A 105 17.04 10.20 9.79
CA ALA A 105 16.80 9.55 11.07
C ALA A 105 16.69 8.02 10.98
N ILE A 106 16.31 7.48 9.82
CA ILE A 106 16.12 6.04 9.61
C ILE A 106 17.07 5.46 8.56
N ALA A 107 17.91 6.29 7.93
CA ALA A 107 18.80 5.84 6.86
C ALA A 107 19.78 4.73 7.30
N ASP A 108 20.24 4.75 8.56
CA ASP A 108 21.13 3.71 9.11
C ASP A 108 20.38 2.43 9.54
N ARG A 109 19.04 2.40 9.41
CA ARG A 109 18.22 1.21 9.60
C ARG A 109 18.06 0.40 8.32
N SER A 110 18.33 1.01 7.17
CA SER A 110 18.33 0.32 5.89
C SER A 110 19.43 -0.75 5.85
N PRO A 111 19.21 -1.91 5.21
CA PRO A 111 20.29 -2.85 4.93
C PRO A 111 21.29 -2.31 3.89
N LEU A 112 20.95 -1.23 3.18
CA LEU A 112 21.83 -0.58 2.23
C LEU A 112 22.63 0.55 2.88
N LYS A 113 23.79 0.88 2.28
CA LYS A 113 24.65 1.96 2.77
C LYS A 113 23.87 3.28 2.82
N ARG A 114 23.98 4.02 3.93
CA ARG A 114 23.37 5.35 4.12
C ARG A 114 23.47 6.26 2.89
N GLY A 115 24.65 6.36 2.30
CA GLY A 115 24.92 7.19 1.12
C GLY A 115 24.12 6.82 -0.14
N VAL A 116 23.48 5.64 -0.19
CA VAL A 116 22.60 5.20 -1.28
C VAL A 116 21.14 5.57 -0.99
N VAL A 117 20.69 5.38 0.26
CA VAL A 117 19.26 5.44 0.63
C VAL A 117 18.82 6.76 1.25
N GLU A 118 19.71 7.50 1.91
CA GLU A 118 19.34 8.78 2.52
C GLU A 118 18.84 9.76 1.46
N GLY A 119 17.60 10.25 1.64
CA GLY A 119 16.92 11.13 0.69
C GLY A 119 16.16 10.41 -0.42
N VAL A 120 16.00 9.08 -0.34
CA VAL A 120 15.00 8.38 -1.18
C VAL A 120 13.61 8.94 -0.85
N ASP A 121 12.88 9.29 -1.89
CA ASP A 121 11.47 9.69 -1.86
C ASP A 121 10.85 9.31 -3.20
N LEU A 122 10.31 8.11 -3.31
CA LEU A 122 9.67 7.62 -4.53
C LEU A 122 8.23 7.18 -4.24
N LEU A 123 7.41 7.13 -5.30
CA LEU A 123 6.05 6.62 -5.25
C LEU A 123 5.91 5.50 -6.26
N ILE A 124 5.49 4.33 -5.80
CA ILE A 124 5.11 3.23 -6.70
C ILE A 124 3.60 3.30 -6.93
N VAL A 125 3.23 3.34 -8.20
CA VAL A 125 1.85 3.30 -8.72
C VAL A 125 1.67 1.96 -9.43
N ARG A 126 0.96 1.07 -8.76
CA ARG A 126 0.73 -0.32 -9.19
C ARG A 126 -0.72 -0.49 -9.64
N GLU A 127 -0.92 -1.12 -10.79
CA GLU A 127 -2.26 -1.57 -11.21
C GLU A 127 -2.75 -2.74 -10.31
N LEU A 128 -4.02 -2.73 -9.89
CA LEU A 128 -4.52 -3.64 -8.85
C LEU A 128 -5.58 -4.66 -9.26
N THR A 129 -6.19 -4.50 -10.43
CA THR A 129 -7.43 -5.21 -10.79
C THR A 129 -7.34 -6.02 -12.08
N GLY A 130 -6.17 -6.05 -12.72
CA GLY A 130 -5.90 -6.79 -13.95
C GLY A 130 -4.63 -7.64 -13.85
N GLY A 131 -4.19 -8.12 -15.02
CA GLY A 131 -2.99 -8.93 -15.16
C GLY A 131 -3.12 -10.36 -14.64
N LEU A 132 -1.97 -10.97 -14.34
CA LEU A 132 -1.81 -12.40 -14.07
C LEU A 132 -2.63 -12.90 -12.86
N TYR A 133 -2.93 -12.05 -11.88
CA TYR A 133 -3.70 -12.44 -10.70
C TYR A 133 -5.18 -12.69 -11.00
N PHE A 134 -5.75 -11.97 -11.97
CA PHE A 134 -7.17 -12.04 -12.31
C PHE A 134 -7.46 -12.85 -13.57
N GLY A 135 -6.43 -13.14 -14.39
CA GLY A 135 -6.60 -13.95 -15.58
C GLY A 135 -6.89 -15.42 -15.27
N LYS A 136 -7.37 -16.14 -16.30
CA LYS A 136 -7.74 -17.55 -16.21
C LYS A 136 -6.57 -18.39 -15.70
N LYS A 137 -6.85 -19.24 -14.70
CA LYS A 137 -5.89 -20.17 -14.09
C LYS A 137 -6.32 -21.60 -14.40
N THR A 138 -5.38 -22.47 -14.78
CA THR A 138 -5.64 -23.90 -14.93
C THR A 138 -4.54 -24.71 -14.27
N ARG A 139 -4.89 -25.91 -13.78
CA ARG A 139 -3.94 -26.86 -13.19
C ARG A 139 -4.42 -28.29 -13.44
N SER A 140 -3.56 -29.10 -14.04
CA SER A 140 -3.67 -30.57 -14.15
C SER A 140 -2.60 -31.25 -13.29
N ALA A 141 -2.44 -32.56 -13.43
CA ALA A 141 -1.39 -33.31 -12.75
C ALA A 141 0.03 -32.97 -13.26
N ASP A 142 0.16 -32.53 -14.50
CA ASP A 142 1.40 -32.36 -15.24
C ASP A 142 1.61 -30.96 -15.82
N ALA A 143 0.62 -30.08 -15.75
CA ALA A 143 0.68 -28.73 -16.28
C ALA A 143 -0.10 -27.72 -15.43
N ALA A 144 0.30 -26.45 -15.50
CA ALA A 144 -0.45 -25.33 -14.96
C ALA A 144 -0.25 -24.10 -15.85
N SER A 145 -1.21 -23.18 -15.86
CA SER A 145 -1.06 -21.89 -16.53
C SER A 145 -1.78 -20.77 -15.81
N ASP A 146 -1.21 -19.57 -15.93
CA ASP A 146 -1.77 -18.31 -15.46
C ASP A 146 -1.75 -17.32 -16.62
N LEU A 147 -2.93 -16.91 -17.07
CA LEU A 147 -3.06 -15.97 -18.18
C LEU A 147 -2.85 -14.52 -17.69
N CYS A 148 -1.96 -13.75 -18.34
CA CYS A 148 -1.83 -12.32 -18.10
C CYS A 148 -2.55 -11.54 -19.21
N VAL A 149 -3.55 -10.72 -18.86
CA VAL A 149 -4.30 -9.87 -19.79
C VAL A 149 -4.37 -8.45 -19.23
N TYR A 150 -4.16 -7.49 -20.12
CA TYR A 150 -4.48 -6.09 -19.92
C TYR A 150 -5.19 -5.54 -21.14
N THR A 151 -6.14 -4.65 -20.89
CA THR A 151 -6.80 -3.83 -21.90
C THR A 151 -6.20 -2.43 -21.92
N VAL A 152 -6.34 -1.74 -23.05
CA VAL A 152 -5.91 -0.34 -23.18
C VAL A 152 -6.53 0.53 -22.08
N ARG A 153 -7.83 0.34 -21.79
CA ARG A 153 -8.54 1.12 -20.76
C ARG A 153 -7.92 0.96 -19.38
N GLU A 154 -7.52 -0.25 -19.02
CA GLU A 154 -6.90 -0.52 -17.72
C GLU A 154 -5.54 0.17 -17.59
N VAL A 155 -4.74 0.17 -18.67
CA VAL A 155 -3.44 0.86 -18.69
C VAL A 155 -3.62 2.37 -18.69
N GLU A 156 -4.58 2.91 -19.44
CA GLU A 156 -4.81 4.36 -19.51
C GLU A 156 -5.19 4.97 -18.16
N ARG A 157 -6.12 4.35 -17.42
CA ARG A 157 -6.56 4.88 -16.12
C ARG A 157 -5.43 4.92 -15.10
N ILE A 158 -4.59 3.88 -15.03
CA ILE A 158 -3.46 3.84 -14.08
C ILE A 158 -2.31 4.77 -14.52
N ALA A 159 -2.08 4.90 -15.83
CA ALA A 159 -1.12 5.87 -16.36
C ALA A 159 -1.48 7.29 -15.96
N ARG A 160 -2.76 7.70 -16.11
CA ARG A 160 -3.23 9.02 -15.68
C ARG A 160 -3.01 9.27 -14.18
N VAL A 161 -3.22 8.27 -13.34
CA VAL A 161 -2.92 8.36 -11.90
C VAL A 161 -1.42 8.64 -11.67
N ALA A 162 -0.53 7.88 -12.32
CA ALA A 162 0.91 8.07 -12.17
C ALA A 162 1.40 9.44 -12.68
N PHE A 163 0.93 9.87 -13.85
CA PHE A 163 1.28 11.19 -14.40
C PHE A 163 0.75 12.34 -13.52
N ALA A 164 -0.50 12.26 -13.05
CA ALA A 164 -1.06 13.25 -12.14
C ALA A 164 -0.29 13.31 -10.80
N ALA A 165 0.14 12.15 -10.28
CA ALA A 165 0.99 12.10 -9.10
C ALA A 165 2.37 12.74 -9.37
N ALA A 166 3.00 12.43 -10.51
CA ALA A 166 4.29 12.98 -10.89
C ALA A 166 4.26 14.51 -11.02
N ARG A 167 3.19 15.10 -11.57
CA ARG A 167 3.00 16.57 -11.64
C ARG A 167 3.03 17.25 -10.27
N ARG A 168 2.55 16.57 -9.24
CA ARG A 168 2.53 17.08 -7.85
C ARG A 168 3.84 16.80 -7.11
N ARG A 169 4.76 16.05 -7.75
CA ARG A 169 6.05 15.64 -7.23
C ARG A 169 7.16 16.27 -8.07
N ARG A 170 8.12 15.49 -8.59
CA ARG A 170 9.30 15.99 -9.32
C ARG A 170 9.14 15.89 -10.83
N GLY A 171 7.93 15.63 -11.33
CA GLY A 171 7.60 15.62 -12.75
C GLY A 171 8.27 14.50 -13.53
N LYS A 172 8.52 13.33 -12.92
CA LYS A 172 9.12 12.17 -13.61
C LYS A 172 8.34 10.88 -13.37
N VAL A 173 8.06 10.16 -14.45
CA VAL A 173 7.49 8.80 -14.44
C VAL A 173 8.48 7.83 -15.07
N ALA A 174 8.81 6.77 -14.34
CA ALA A 174 9.46 5.58 -14.88
C ALA A 174 8.41 4.47 -15.06
N SER A 175 8.05 4.19 -16.32
CA SER A 175 7.14 3.11 -16.68
C SER A 175 7.91 1.80 -16.81
N ILE A 176 7.60 0.82 -15.96
CA ILE A 176 8.34 -0.43 -15.85
C ILE A 176 7.55 -1.59 -16.45
N ASP A 177 8.17 -2.32 -17.38
CA ASP A 177 7.55 -3.39 -18.16
C ASP A 177 8.55 -4.52 -18.51
N LYS A 178 8.12 -5.46 -19.36
CA LYS A 178 8.97 -6.48 -20.01
C LYS A 178 8.74 -6.51 -21.53
N ALA A 179 8.69 -5.36 -22.19
CA ALA A 179 8.27 -5.22 -23.59
C ALA A 179 9.21 -5.92 -24.61
N ASN A 180 10.43 -6.29 -24.19
CA ASN A 180 11.34 -7.10 -25.00
C ASN A 180 10.86 -8.55 -25.16
N VAL A 181 9.95 -9.03 -24.30
CA VAL A 181 9.43 -10.41 -24.34
C VAL A 181 7.90 -10.47 -24.41
N MET A 182 7.18 -9.61 -23.67
CA MET A 182 5.74 -9.76 -23.45
C MET A 182 4.89 -8.78 -24.28
N GLU A 183 3.86 -9.30 -24.96
CA GLU A 183 2.90 -8.47 -25.72
C GLU A 183 2.07 -7.55 -24.81
N THR A 184 1.68 -8.02 -23.61
CA THR A 184 1.01 -7.17 -22.61
C THR A 184 1.86 -5.95 -22.25
N SER A 185 3.18 -6.14 -22.13
CA SER A 185 4.13 -5.07 -21.87
C SER A 185 4.36 -4.14 -23.08
N ARG A 186 4.24 -4.64 -24.31
CA ARG A 186 4.27 -3.77 -25.51
C ARG A 186 3.03 -2.88 -25.58
N LEU A 187 1.85 -3.46 -25.38
CA LEU A 187 0.60 -2.71 -25.26
C LEU A 187 0.67 -1.67 -24.13
N TRP A 188 1.26 -2.04 -22.99
CA TRP A 188 1.50 -1.15 -21.85
C TRP A 188 2.35 0.04 -22.28
N ARG A 189 3.54 -0.22 -22.83
CA ARG A 189 4.49 0.82 -23.26
C ARG A 189 3.89 1.77 -24.30
N GLU A 190 3.21 1.25 -25.31
CA GLU A 190 2.53 2.05 -26.33
C GLU A 190 1.47 2.96 -25.73
N THR A 191 0.64 2.40 -24.84
CA THR A 191 -0.46 3.13 -24.20
C THR A 191 0.06 4.21 -23.25
N VAL A 192 1.03 3.90 -22.38
CA VAL A 192 1.63 4.88 -21.46
C VAL A 192 2.34 5.99 -22.24
N THR A 193 3.05 5.64 -23.31
CA THR A 193 3.72 6.64 -24.18
C THR A 193 2.70 7.59 -24.80
N ARG A 194 1.59 7.04 -25.33
CA ARG A 194 0.51 7.85 -25.91
C ARG A 194 -0.09 8.80 -24.86
N VAL A 195 -0.50 8.28 -23.70
CA VAL A 195 -1.09 9.08 -22.61
C VAL A 195 -0.14 10.18 -22.14
N GLY A 196 1.14 9.85 -21.90
CA GLY A 196 2.15 10.83 -21.50
C GLY A 196 2.32 11.95 -22.52
N ALA A 197 2.41 11.61 -23.80
CA ALA A 197 2.60 12.59 -24.87
C ALA A 197 1.36 13.46 -25.12
N SER A 198 0.15 12.90 -25.05
CA SER A 198 -1.08 13.62 -25.38
C SER A 198 -1.68 14.41 -24.21
N GLU A 199 -1.53 13.92 -22.98
CA GLU A 199 -2.22 14.48 -21.80
C GLU A 199 -1.26 15.14 -20.79
N PHE A 200 0.03 14.76 -20.77
CA PHE A 200 1.01 15.19 -19.77
C PHE A 200 2.38 15.55 -20.37
N PRO A 201 2.45 16.40 -21.42
CA PRO A 201 3.70 16.70 -22.12
C PRO A 201 4.78 17.36 -21.23
N GLU A 202 4.39 17.92 -20.08
CA GLU A 202 5.29 18.50 -19.08
C GLU A 202 5.97 17.48 -18.16
N VAL A 203 5.48 16.22 -18.11
CA VAL A 203 6.04 15.17 -17.26
C VAL A 203 7.05 14.35 -18.05
N ALA A 204 8.27 14.23 -17.54
CA ALA A 204 9.29 13.40 -18.18
C ALA A 204 8.93 11.92 -18.01
N LEU A 205 8.83 11.20 -19.13
CA LEU A 205 8.59 9.76 -19.17
C LEU A 205 9.89 9.04 -19.55
N GLU A 206 10.30 8.07 -18.73
CA GLU A 206 11.27 7.04 -19.10
C GLU A 206 10.64 5.65 -19.03
N HIS A 207 11.13 4.72 -19.86
CA HIS A 207 10.73 3.31 -19.80
C HIS A 207 11.90 2.47 -19.28
N GLY A 208 11.59 1.48 -18.45
CA GLY A 208 12.57 0.54 -17.90
C GLY A 208 12.08 -0.90 -17.95
N LEU A 209 13.01 -1.84 -18.04
CA LEU A 209 12.68 -3.27 -17.88
C LEU A 209 12.65 -3.61 -16.39
N VAL A 210 11.73 -4.49 -15.97
CA VAL A 210 11.53 -4.86 -14.55
C VAL A 210 12.79 -5.38 -13.85
N ASP A 211 13.62 -6.16 -14.55
CA ASP A 211 14.91 -6.65 -14.03
C ASP A 211 15.92 -5.53 -13.82
N SER A 212 15.98 -4.59 -14.76
CA SER A 212 16.83 -3.39 -14.62
C SER A 212 16.31 -2.46 -13.52
N ALA A 213 14.99 -2.38 -13.34
CA ALA A 213 14.36 -1.58 -12.30
C ALA A 213 14.68 -2.13 -10.91
N ALA A 214 14.59 -3.44 -10.71
CA ALA A 214 15.01 -4.11 -9.48
C ALA A 214 16.47 -3.76 -9.13
N MET A 215 17.40 -3.94 -10.08
CA MET A 215 18.80 -3.55 -9.88
C MET A 215 18.96 -2.06 -9.54
N ARG A 216 18.22 -1.17 -10.21
CA ARG A 216 18.32 0.29 -10.01
C ARG A 216 17.72 0.74 -8.68
N LEU A 217 16.70 0.05 -8.14
CA LEU A 217 16.19 0.28 -6.79
C LEU A 217 17.26 0.01 -5.73
N VAL A 218 18.15 -0.96 -5.94
CA VAL A 218 19.26 -1.22 -5.01
C VAL A 218 20.42 -0.23 -5.21
N LEU A 219 20.78 0.06 -6.47
CA LEU A 219 22.00 0.81 -6.79
C LEU A 219 21.82 2.34 -6.70
N ALA A 220 20.66 2.84 -7.13
CA ALA A 220 20.39 4.27 -7.25
C ALA A 220 18.89 4.60 -7.07
N PRO A 221 18.24 4.21 -5.95
CA PRO A 221 16.80 4.41 -5.74
C PRO A 221 16.37 5.87 -5.81
N ARG A 222 17.24 6.81 -5.40
CA ARG A 222 16.98 8.27 -5.45
C ARG A 222 16.75 8.81 -6.86
N SER A 223 17.10 8.04 -7.89
CA SER A 223 16.89 8.46 -9.27
C SER A 223 15.42 8.35 -9.71
N TYR A 224 14.59 7.58 -8.99
CA TYR A 224 13.16 7.46 -9.27
C TYR A 224 12.36 8.57 -8.60
N ASP A 225 11.24 8.96 -9.22
CA ASP A 225 10.20 9.80 -8.61
C ASP A 225 8.88 9.03 -8.52
N VAL A 226 8.22 8.79 -9.66
CA VAL A 226 7.06 7.90 -9.75
C VAL A 226 7.45 6.68 -10.58
N ILE A 227 7.23 5.48 -10.04
CA ILE A 227 7.33 4.21 -10.76
C ILE A 227 5.92 3.78 -11.11
N LEU A 228 5.64 3.58 -12.39
CA LEU A 228 4.35 3.07 -12.89
C LEU A 228 4.56 1.66 -13.43
N THR A 229 3.77 0.69 -12.97
CA THR A 229 3.90 -0.68 -13.48
C THR A 229 2.64 -1.53 -13.28
N GLU A 230 2.60 -2.68 -13.95
CA GLU A 230 1.51 -3.65 -13.86
C GLU A 230 1.45 -4.33 -12.48
N ASN A 231 0.37 -5.08 -12.23
CA ASN A 231 0.07 -5.69 -10.95
C ASN A 231 1.19 -6.57 -10.37
N LEU A 232 1.68 -7.56 -11.13
CA LEU A 232 2.72 -8.49 -10.63
C LEU A 232 4.06 -7.79 -10.39
N PHE A 233 4.52 -6.99 -11.35
CA PHE A 233 5.79 -6.26 -11.22
C PHE A 233 5.72 -5.23 -10.10
N GLY A 234 4.59 -4.55 -9.95
CA GLY A 234 4.36 -3.58 -8.89
C GLY A 234 4.34 -4.23 -7.53
N ASP A 235 3.81 -5.45 -7.41
CA ASP A 235 3.88 -6.23 -6.16
C ASP A 235 5.34 -6.39 -5.72
N ILE A 236 6.14 -7.00 -6.60
CA ILE A 236 7.55 -7.32 -6.34
C ILE A 236 8.38 -6.06 -6.07
N LEU A 237 8.30 -5.06 -6.96
CA LEU A 237 9.12 -3.84 -6.83
C LEU A 237 8.71 -3.00 -5.63
N SER A 238 7.44 -3.04 -5.22
CA SER A 238 6.99 -2.32 -4.04
C SER A 238 7.47 -2.95 -2.74
N ASP A 239 7.53 -4.28 -2.68
CA ASP A 239 8.12 -4.99 -1.56
C ASP A 239 9.65 -4.77 -1.53
N GLU A 240 10.33 -4.82 -2.68
CA GLU A 240 11.76 -4.50 -2.78
C GLU A 240 12.05 -3.06 -2.31
N ALA A 241 11.26 -2.09 -2.75
CA ALA A 241 11.42 -0.70 -2.34
C ALA A 241 11.11 -0.49 -0.85
N SER A 242 10.23 -1.31 -0.25
CA SER A 242 9.90 -1.20 1.18
C SER A 242 11.12 -1.37 2.09
N VAL A 243 12.02 -2.27 1.70
CA VAL A 243 13.24 -2.61 2.42
C VAL A 243 14.21 -1.44 2.49
N LEU A 244 14.12 -0.47 1.58
CA LEU A 244 14.97 0.73 1.57
C LEU A 244 14.84 1.52 2.88
N THR A 245 13.67 1.49 3.52
CA THR A 245 13.39 2.17 4.79
C THR A 245 13.98 1.47 6.02
N GLY A 246 14.43 0.23 5.87
CA GLY A 246 14.88 -0.62 6.97
C GLY A 246 13.77 -1.42 7.64
N SER A 247 12.49 -1.06 7.43
CA SER A 247 11.37 -1.87 7.88
C SER A 247 10.12 -1.69 7.02
N ILE A 248 9.57 -2.81 6.56
CA ILE A 248 8.26 -2.87 5.91
C ILE A 248 7.14 -2.34 6.81
N GLY A 249 7.31 -2.39 8.14
CA GLY A 249 6.35 -1.93 9.14
C GLY A 249 6.12 -0.42 9.17
N LEU A 250 6.92 0.36 8.43
CA LEU A 250 6.80 1.82 8.35
C LEU A 250 5.82 2.30 7.28
N LEU A 251 5.41 1.44 6.36
CA LEU A 251 4.80 1.87 5.12
C LEU A 251 3.29 1.60 5.10
N GLY A 252 2.54 2.64 4.78
CA GLY A 252 1.13 2.58 4.43
C GLY A 252 0.94 2.53 2.92
N SER A 253 -0.26 2.15 2.49
CA SER A 253 -0.67 2.20 1.10
C SER A 253 -2.12 2.64 0.95
N ALA A 254 -2.43 3.18 -0.23
CA ALA A 254 -3.78 3.54 -0.64
C ALA A 254 -4.15 2.82 -1.93
N SER A 255 -5.29 2.16 -1.95
CA SER A 255 -5.92 1.56 -3.12
C SER A 255 -7.11 2.45 -3.51
N LEU A 256 -7.04 3.03 -4.71
CA LEU A 256 -7.95 4.07 -5.19
C LEU A 256 -8.63 3.64 -6.49
N GLY A 257 -9.89 4.04 -6.64
CA GLY A 257 -10.70 3.85 -7.84
C GLY A 257 -11.18 5.18 -8.43
N GLU A 258 -12.21 5.12 -9.28
CA GLU A 258 -12.91 6.32 -9.76
C GLU A 258 -13.88 6.80 -8.65
N GLY A 259 -13.37 7.57 -7.68
CA GLY A 259 -14.17 8.16 -6.60
C GLY A 259 -13.95 7.53 -5.23
N ARG A 260 -15.01 7.47 -4.43
CA ARG A 260 -15.03 6.93 -3.05
C ARG A 260 -15.84 5.63 -2.98
N PRO A 261 -15.59 4.76 -2.00
CA PRO A 261 -14.50 4.83 -1.00
C PRO A 261 -13.14 4.46 -1.58
N GLY A 262 -12.06 4.93 -0.94
CA GLY A 262 -10.73 4.32 -1.08
C GLY A 262 -10.50 3.25 0.01
N LEU A 263 -9.51 2.36 -0.21
CA LEU A 263 -9.05 1.39 0.80
C LEU A 263 -7.61 1.70 1.22
N PHE A 264 -7.36 1.78 2.52
CA PHE A 264 -6.09 2.18 3.11
C PHE A 264 -5.60 1.11 4.07
N GLU A 265 -4.35 0.68 3.93
CA GLU A 265 -3.80 -0.47 4.66
C GLU A 265 -2.29 -0.30 4.89
N PRO A 266 -1.73 -0.79 6.02
CA PRO A 266 -0.30 -1.03 6.09
C PRO A 266 0.10 -2.07 5.04
N ILE A 267 1.33 -2.01 4.54
CA ILE A 267 1.79 -2.98 3.53
C ILE A 267 2.27 -4.30 4.14
N HIS A 268 2.54 -4.33 5.45
CA HIS A 268 3.01 -5.55 6.11
C HIS A 268 1.90 -6.62 6.13
N GLY A 269 2.28 -7.89 6.13
CA GLY A 269 1.34 -9.00 6.29
C GLY A 269 0.78 -9.11 7.72
N SER A 270 0.06 -10.20 7.98
CA SER A 270 -0.61 -10.44 9.28
C SER A 270 0.32 -10.82 10.44
N ALA A 271 1.59 -11.14 10.18
CA ALA A 271 2.61 -11.46 11.20
C ALA A 271 2.08 -12.32 12.38
N PRO A 272 1.52 -13.51 12.08
CA PRO A 272 0.78 -14.32 13.07
C PRO A 272 1.66 -14.82 14.23
N ASP A 273 2.98 -14.86 14.04
CA ASP A 273 3.97 -15.23 15.03
C ASP A 273 4.12 -14.20 16.16
N ILE A 274 3.74 -12.94 15.93
CA ILE A 274 3.79 -11.86 16.92
C ILE A 274 2.41 -11.31 17.33
N ALA A 275 1.33 -11.83 16.75
CA ALA A 275 -0.03 -11.43 17.08
C ALA A 275 -0.33 -11.54 18.58
N GLY A 276 -0.88 -10.48 19.17
CA GLY A 276 -1.24 -10.39 20.58
C GLY A 276 -0.04 -10.24 21.54
N LYS A 277 1.16 -9.97 21.02
CA LYS A 277 2.38 -9.78 21.84
C LYS A 277 2.78 -8.32 22.01
N ASP A 278 2.03 -7.38 21.42
CA ASP A 278 2.34 -5.94 21.45
C ASP A 278 3.72 -5.59 20.82
N LEU A 279 4.12 -6.36 19.81
CA LEU A 279 5.39 -6.19 19.09
C LEU A 279 5.21 -5.59 17.70
N ALA A 280 3.98 -5.54 17.18
CA ALA A 280 3.69 -5.04 15.85
C ALA A 280 4.01 -3.54 15.74
N ASN A 281 4.68 -3.14 14.66
CA ASN A 281 4.96 -1.73 14.39
C ASN A 281 3.70 -1.04 13.87
N PRO A 282 3.12 -0.05 14.59
CA PRO A 282 1.88 0.59 14.17
C PRO A 282 2.10 1.65 13.07
N ILE A 283 3.34 2.03 12.75
CA ILE A 283 3.63 3.21 11.93
C ILE A 283 3.04 3.08 10.53
N GLY A 284 3.13 1.91 9.89
CA GLY A 284 2.54 1.69 8.57
C GLY A 284 1.02 1.87 8.56
N ALA A 285 0.33 1.43 9.62
CA ALA A 285 -1.11 1.63 9.77
C ALA A 285 -1.45 3.10 10.01
N ILE A 286 -0.66 3.80 10.83
CA ILE A 286 -0.82 5.23 11.08
C ILE A 286 -0.52 6.07 9.81
N ALA A 287 0.48 5.67 9.02
CA ALA A 287 0.77 6.26 7.72
C ALA A 287 -0.39 6.04 6.75
N ALA A 288 -1.02 4.85 6.76
CA ALA A 288 -2.24 4.59 6.00
C ALA A 288 -3.42 5.48 6.46
N CYS A 289 -3.51 5.83 7.75
CA CYS A 289 -4.49 6.83 8.22
C CYS A 289 -4.24 8.22 7.63
N ALA A 290 -2.98 8.66 7.52
CA ALA A 290 -2.67 9.93 6.86
C ALA A 290 -3.12 9.93 5.40
N MET A 291 -2.89 8.83 4.68
CA MET A 291 -3.40 8.64 3.31
C MET A 291 -4.93 8.60 3.28
N LEU A 292 -5.58 7.95 4.25
CA LEU A 292 -7.04 7.91 4.38
C LEU A 292 -7.63 9.33 4.51
N LEU A 293 -7.06 10.13 5.40
CA LEU A 293 -7.47 11.52 5.62
C LEU A 293 -7.29 12.34 4.34
N ARG A 294 -6.10 12.26 3.72
CA ARG A 294 -5.74 13.02 2.52
C ARG A 294 -6.53 12.60 1.28
N ASP A 295 -6.40 11.33 0.90
CA ASP A 295 -6.87 10.82 -0.38
C ASP A 295 -8.31 10.31 -0.31
N GLY A 296 -8.74 9.80 0.85
CA GLY A 296 -10.12 9.34 1.07
C GLY A 296 -11.06 10.49 1.43
N LEU A 297 -10.73 11.24 2.49
CA LEU A 297 -11.63 12.22 3.09
C LEU A 297 -11.35 13.68 2.69
N LYS A 298 -10.27 13.96 1.95
CA LYS A 298 -9.85 15.31 1.52
C LYS A 298 -9.51 16.25 2.68
N LEU A 299 -8.97 15.67 3.75
CA LEU A 299 -8.53 16.33 4.99
C LEU A 299 -7.00 16.49 5.00
N ASP A 300 -6.50 17.39 4.15
CA ASP A 300 -5.06 17.60 3.91
C ASP A 300 -4.29 18.17 5.12
N GLU A 301 -4.95 18.96 5.97
CA GLU A 301 -4.32 19.54 7.17
C GLU A 301 -4.12 18.46 8.24
N GLU A 302 -5.16 17.68 8.47
CA GLU A 302 -5.20 16.56 9.39
C GLU A 302 -4.17 15.48 9.01
N ALA A 303 -4.10 15.13 7.73
CA ALA A 303 -3.11 14.19 7.22
C ALA A 303 -1.67 14.66 7.48
N ARG A 304 -1.39 15.95 7.27
CA ARG A 304 -0.07 16.54 7.54
C ARG A 304 0.30 16.51 9.02
N ALA A 305 -0.67 16.67 9.92
CA ALA A 305 -0.44 16.55 11.35
C ALA A 305 -0.03 15.13 11.74
N VAL A 306 -0.69 14.10 11.18
CA VAL A 306 -0.31 12.70 11.39
C VAL A 306 1.10 12.41 10.84
N GLU A 307 1.40 12.84 9.61
CA GLU A 307 2.73 12.69 9.02
C GLU A 307 3.82 13.37 9.86
N ALA A 308 3.56 14.58 10.35
CA ALA A 308 4.48 15.32 11.21
C ALA A 308 4.72 14.60 12.54
N ALA A 309 3.68 14.01 13.13
CA ALA A 309 3.77 13.22 14.35
C ALA A 309 4.64 11.96 14.16
N ILE A 310 4.45 11.22 13.06
CA ILE A 310 5.33 10.08 12.70
C ILE A 310 6.79 10.56 12.56
N ALA A 311 7.01 11.65 11.81
CA ALA A 311 8.35 12.18 11.58
C ALA A 311 9.02 12.64 12.88
N ARG A 312 8.25 13.23 13.82
CA ARG A 312 8.74 13.63 15.15
C ARG A 312 9.12 12.40 15.99
N PHE A 313 8.28 11.36 15.98
CA PHE A 313 8.56 10.10 16.67
C PHE A 313 9.84 9.44 16.15
N LEU A 314 9.99 9.30 14.83
CA LEU A 314 11.18 8.70 14.22
C LEU A 314 12.47 9.51 14.51
N ARG A 315 12.38 10.85 14.52
CA ARG A 315 13.53 11.71 14.87
C ARG A 315 13.93 11.64 16.34
N ALA A 316 13.03 11.25 17.23
CA ALA A 316 13.35 11.00 18.64
C ALA A 316 14.22 9.74 18.83
N GLY A 317 14.39 8.92 17.79
CA GLY A 317 15.22 7.71 17.84
C GLY A 317 14.55 6.55 18.58
N GLU A 318 13.23 6.61 18.74
CA GLU A 318 12.43 5.60 19.41
C GLU A 318 11.89 4.61 18.37
N PHE A 319 12.14 3.32 18.58
CA PHE A 319 11.90 2.31 17.57
C PHE A 319 11.26 1.05 18.18
N THR A 320 10.39 0.42 17.40
CA THR A 320 9.87 -0.93 17.64
C THR A 320 10.91 -1.99 17.26
N ALA A 321 10.65 -3.25 17.61
CA ALA A 321 11.63 -4.34 17.50
C ALA A 321 12.15 -4.59 16.07
N ASP A 322 11.28 -4.44 15.07
CA ASP A 322 11.58 -4.57 13.64
C ASP A 322 12.62 -3.55 13.13
N MET A 323 12.77 -2.42 13.83
CA MET A 323 13.77 -1.39 13.54
C MET A 323 14.97 -1.42 14.52
N GLY A 324 15.10 -2.50 15.29
CA GLY A 324 16.19 -2.68 16.25
C GLY A 324 16.00 -1.90 17.56
N GLY A 325 14.78 -1.49 17.89
CA GLY A 325 14.43 -0.95 19.21
C GLY A 325 13.73 -1.97 20.11
N ASN A 326 13.11 -1.49 21.18
CA ASN A 326 12.40 -2.33 22.16
C ASN A 326 11.06 -1.70 22.61
N LEU A 327 10.60 -0.66 21.92
CA LEU A 327 9.34 0.00 22.27
C LEU A 327 8.17 -0.91 21.86
N PRO A 328 7.21 -1.19 22.76
CA PRO A 328 5.99 -1.90 22.40
C PRO A 328 5.15 -1.13 21.37
N GLY A 329 4.39 -1.86 20.55
CA GLY A 329 3.57 -1.27 19.48
C GLY A 329 2.55 -0.26 20.02
N SER A 330 1.85 -0.61 21.10
CA SER A 330 0.89 0.24 21.79
C SER A 330 1.54 1.53 22.29
N ALA A 331 2.73 1.45 22.90
CA ALA A 331 3.48 2.60 23.39
C ALA A 331 3.97 3.50 22.24
N ALA A 332 4.37 2.93 21.10
CA ALA A 332 4.69 3.71 19.90
C ALA A 332 3.45 4.48 19.39
N ALA A 333 2.29 3.81 19.33
CA ALA A 333 1.03 4.45 18.95
C ALA A 333 0.64 5.58 19.92
N ASP A 334 0.76 5.38 21.24
CA ASP A 334 0.49 6.40 22.25
C ASP A 334 1.29 7.68 22.03
N ARG A 335 2.60 7.53 21.75
CA ARG A 335 3.50 8.66 21.55
C ARG A 335 3.17 9.43 20.27
N ILE A 336 2.81 8.72 19.20
CA ILE A 336 2.39 9.35 17.93
C ILE A 336 1.04 10.03 18.11
N VAL A 337 0.07 9.40 18.77
CA VAL A 337 -1.25 9.98 19.08
C VAL A 337 -1.12 11.23 19.92
N GLY A 338 -0.35 11.17 21.01
CA GLY A 338 -0.07 12.33 21.85
C GLY A 338 0.63 13.46 21.08
N ALA A 339 1.34 13.12 20.01
CA ALA A 339 2.03 14.09 19.17
C ALA A 339 1.15 14.81 18.15
N ILE A 340 -0.06 14.32 17.87
CA ILE A 340 -1.03 15.00 17.02
C ILE A 340 -1.73 16.13 17.78
N ALA A 341 -1.86 15.99 19.10
CA ALA A 341 -2.56 16.96 19.96
C ALA A 341 -1.71 18.17 20.39
N GLY A 342 -0.40 18.18 20.13
CA GLY A 342 0.52 19.23 20.59
C GLY A 342 1.73 19.44 19.71
#